data_AF-A0AA42I0Y3-F1
#
_entry.id   AF-A0AA42I0Y3-F1
#
_cell.length_a   1.000
_cell.length_b   1.000
_cell.length_c   1.000
_cell.angle_alpha   90.00
_cell.angle_beta   90.00
_cell.angle_gamma   90.00
#
_symmetry.space_group_name_H-M   'P 1'
#
loop_
_entity.id
_entity.type
_entity.pdbx_description
1 polymer ?
#
loop_
_entity_poly.entity_id
_entity_poly.type
_entity_poly.pdbx_seq_one_letter_code
_entity_poly.pdbx_strand_id
1 'polypeptide(L)' 'MKPEIQIDSLSTSYYGQDIYVEAWQPTGGKAFVHLVQAGDLPDIETPDCGEHDTLDQALQAGLRLATSLIDN' A
#
# COMPACT_ATOMS: atom_id res chain seq x y z
N MET A 1 5.39 -24.25 -11.68
CA MET A 1 4.28 -23.27 -11.64
C MET A 1 4.87 -21.92 -11.33
N LYS A 2 4.42 -20.84 -11.99
CA LYS A 2 4.75 -19.48 -11.52
C LYS A 2 3.94 -19.25 -10.23
N PRO A 3 4.51 -18.62 -9.19
CA PRO A 3 3.72 -18.25 -8.02
C PRO A 3 2.59 -17.34 -8.45
N GLU A 4 1.37 -17.65 -8.01
CA GLU A 4 0.25 -16.72 -8.13
C GLU A 4 0.49 -15.55 -7.18
N ILE A 5 0.14 -14.34 -7.61
CA ILE A 5 0.22 -13.14 -6.77
C ILE A 5 -1.21 -12.71 -6.49
N GLN A 6 -1.54 -12.61 -5.21
CA GLN A 6 -2.77 -12.01 -4.74
C GLN A 6 -2.55 -10.50 -4.64
N ILE A 7 -3.54 -9.72 -5.05
CA ILE A 7 -3.49 -8.26 -5.08
C ILE A 7 -4.75 -7.75 -4.38
N ASP A 8 -4.60 -6.76 -3.53
CA ASP A 8 -5.70 -6.03 -2.93
C ASP A 8 -5.36 -4.54 -2.89
N SER A 9 -6.38 -3.69 -2.81
CA SER A 9 -6.21 -2.25 -2.78
C SER A 9 -7.23 -1.56 -1.88
N LEU A 10 -6.82 -0.39 -1.39
CA LEU A 10 -7.68 0.49 -0.61
C LEU A 10 -7.69 1.88 -1.25
N SER A 11 -8.88 2.49 -1.26
CA SER A 11 -9.07 3.88 -1.65
C SER A 11 -9.77 4.61 -0.51
N THR A 12 -9.24 5.77 -0.11
CA THR A 12 -9.84 6.61 0.92
C THR A 12 -9.47 8.08 0.70
N SER A 13 -9.90 8.95 1.59
CA SER A 13 -9.55 10.38 1.56
C SER A 13 -9.12 10.86 2.93
N TYR A 14 -8.11 11.73 2.99
CA TYR A 14 -7.59 12.33 4.22
C TYR A 14 -7.43 13.84 4.03
N TYR A 15 -8.10 14.66 4.86
CA TYR A 15 -8.21 16.12 4.69
C TYR A 15 -8.65 16.58 3.28
N GLY A 16 -9.49 15.77 2.62
CA GLY A 16 -9.95 16.04 1.25
C GLY A 16 -8.95 15.70 0.15
N GLN A 17 -7.79 15.14 0.49
CA GLN A 17 -6.82 14.56 -0.43
C GLN A 17 -7.13 13.08 -0.64
N ASP A 18 -7.18 12.61 -1.88
CA ASP A 18 -7.42 11.21 -2.19
C ASP A 18 -6.17 10.36 -1.90
N ILE A 19 -6.39 9.16 -1.36
CA ILE A 19 -5.33 8.18 -1.08
C ILE A 19 -5.69 6.88 -1.79
N TYR A 20 -4.74 6.32 -2.52
CA TYR A 20 -4.78 4.96 -3.05
C TYR A 20 -3.58 4.16 -2.54
N VAL A 21 -3.82 2.94 -2.09
CA VAL A 21 -2.77 2.00 -1.69
C VAL A 21 -3.05 0.66 -2.33
N GLU A 22 -2.02 0.06 -2.91
CA GLU A 22 -2.06 -1.28 -3.47
C GLU A 22 -1.06 -2.18 -2.76
N ALA A 23 -1.47 -3.39 -2.40
CA ALA A 23 -0.63 -4.39 -1.75
C ALA A 23 -0.65 -5.71 -2.53
N TRP A 24 0.51 -6.36 -2.59
CA TRP A 24 0.70 -7.64 -3.30
C TRP A 24 1.15 -8.71 -2.32
N GLN A 25 0.73 -9.95 -2.53
CA GLN A 25 1.15 -11.12 -1.75
C GLN A 25 1.37 -12.33 -2.67
N PRO A 26 2.62 -12.78 -2.87
CA PRO A 26 2.89 -14.02 -3.56
C PRO A 26 2.39 -15.21 -2.74
N THR A 27 1.86 -16.24 -3.40
CA THR A 27 1.37 -17.47 -2.74
C THR A 27 2.48 -18.11 -1.91
N GLY A 28 2.22 -18.26 -0.60
CA GLY A 28 3.18 -18.79 0.37
C GLY A 28 4.22 -17.79 0.88
N GLY A 29 4.14 -16.51 0.48
CA GLY A 29 5.02 -15.43 0.92
C GLY A 29 4.30 -14.37 1.76
N LYS A 30 5.06 -13.32 2.11
CA LYS A 30 4.58 -12.16 2.86
C LYS A 30 3.95 -11.13 1.92
N ALA A 31 2.96 -10.41 2.42
CA ALA A 31 2.37 -9.27 1.75
C ALA A 31 3.28 -8.04 1.87
N PHE A 32 3.28 -7.17 0.87
CA PHE A 32 4.02 -5.91 0.88
C PHE A 32 3.25 -4.85 0.11
N VAL A 33 3.58 -3.58 0.35
CA VAL A 33 2.97 -2.44 -0.35
C VAL A 33 3.63 -2.29 -1.71
N HIS A 34 2.82 -2.31 -2.76
CA HIS A 34 3.28 -2.16 -4.14
C HIS A 34 3.21 -0.71 -4.63
N LEU A 35 2.18 0.04 -4.24
CA LEU A 35 1.99 1.41 -4.69
C LEU A 35 1.29 2.23 -3.60
N VAL A 36 1.72 3.48 -3.43
CA VAL A 36 1.03 4.51 -2.64
C VAL A 36 0.89 5.77 -3.48
N GLN A 37 -0.33 6.28 -3.59
CA GLN A 37 -0.66 7.58 -4.18
C GLN A 37 -1.37 8.41 -3.10
N ALA A 38 -0.95 9.66 -2.91
CA ALA A 38 -1.41 10.51 -1.82
C ALA A 38 -1.60 11.97 -2.28
N GLY A 39 -2.83 12.34 -2.59
CA GLY A 39 -3.19 13.65 -3.12
C GLY A 39 -2.42 13.97 -4.41
N ASP A 40 -1.85 15.16 -4.48
CA ASP A 40 -1.03 15.63 -5.60
C ASP A 40 0.47 15.27 -5.45
N LEU A 41 0.85 14.47 -4.44
CA LEU A 41 2.24 14.05 -4.25
C LEU A 41 2.67 13.02 -5.31
N PRO A 42 3.97 12.93 -5.62
CA PRO A 42 4.47 11.88 -6.51
C PRO A 42 4.12 10.47 -6.00
N ASP A 43 3.73 9.61 -6.93
CA ASP A 43 3.49 8.19 -6.66
C ASP A 43 4.75 7.52 -6.10
N ILE A 44 4.55 6.65 -5.11
CA ILE A 44 5.63 5.87 -4.51
C ILE A 44 5.43 4.40 -4.87
N GLU A 45 6.24 3.93 -5.80
CA GLU A 45 6.31 2.52 -6.18
C GLU A 45 7.18 1.73 -5.19
N THR A 46 6.63 0.62 -4.70
CA THR A 46 7.28 -0.31 -3.74
C THR A 46 7.89 0.40 -2.53
N PRO A 47 7.12 1.21 -1.77
CA PRO A 47 7.65 1.88 -0.58
C PRO A 47 8.14 0.86 0.45
N ASP A 48 9.17 1.24 1.21
CA ASP A 48 9.68 0.45 2.32
C ASP A 48 8.74 0.53 3.54
N CYS A 49 7.61 -0.18 3.42
CA CYS A 49 6.60 -0.34 4.48
C CYS A 49 6.77 -1.66 5.24
N GLY A 50 7.87 -2.38 5.01
CA GLY A 50 8.10 -3.73 5.53
C GLY A 50 7.22 -4.82 4.90
N GLU A 51 7.47 -6.07 5.32
CA GLU A 51 6.72 -7.26 4.93
C GLU A 51 5.69 -7.66 6.01
N HIS A 52 4.54 -8.17 5.60
CA HIS A 52 3.38 -8.43 6.47
C HIS A 52 2.81 -9.83 6.24
N ASP A 53 2.06 -10.38 7.21
CA ASP A 53 1.47 -11.72 7.07
C ASP A 53 0.28 -11.73 6.11
N THR A 54 -0.40 -10.60 5.96
CA THR A 54 -1.66 -10.47 5.21
C THR A 54 -1.69 -9.19 4.38
N LEU A 55 -2.46 -9.21 3.28
CA LEU A 55 -2.71 -8.04 2.44
C LEU A 55 -3.28 -6.86 3.24
N ASP A 56 -4.24 -7.10 4.14
CA ASP A 56 -4.83 -6.06 4.99
C ASP A 56 -3.77 -5.33 5.84
N GLN A 57 -2.84 -6.05 6.46
CA GLN A 57 -1.74 -5.43 7.22
C GLN A 57 -0.83 -4.56 6.35
N ALA A 58 -0.51 -5.03 5.14
CA ALA A 58 0.27 -4.25 4.18
C ALA A 58 -0.51 -2.98 3.74
N LEU A 59 -1.80 -3.11 3.44
CA LEU A 59 -2.68 -1.99 3.10
C LEU A 59 -2.71 -0.93 4.22
N GLN A 60 -2.86 -1.36 5.48
CA GLN A 60 -2.82 -0.45 6.64
C GLN A 60 -1.44 0.22 6.81
N ALA A 61 -0.35 -0.48 6.52
CA ALA A 61 1.00 0.10 6.55
C ALA A 61 1.18 1.19 5.47
N GLY A 62 0.71 0.92 4.24
CA GLY A 62 0.71 1.91 3.16
C GLY A 62 -0.17 3.12 3.47
N LEU A 63 -1.33 2.93 4.11
CA LEU A 63 -2.19 4.03 4.53
C LEU A 63 -1.51 4.93 5.58
N ARG A 64 -0.78 4.34 6.54
CA ARG A 64 -0.01 5.11 7.53
C ARG A 64 1.08 5.93 6.87
N LEU A 65 1.77 5.39 5.86
CA LEU A 65 2.73 6.15 5.08
C LEU A 65 2.04 7.32 4.34
N ALA A 66 0.96 7.04 3.60
CA ALA A 66 0.22 8.05 2.84
C ALA A 66 -0.25 9.22 3.72
N THR A 67 -0.84 8.92 4.88
CA THR A 67 -1.28 9.94 5.84
C THR A 67 -0.11 10.74 6.41
N SER A 68 1.02 10.07 6.72
CA SER A 68 2.24 10.75 7.18
C SER A 68 2.84 11.68 6.12
N LEU A 69 2.71 11.35 4.83
CA LEU A 69 3.15 12.20 3.72
C LEU A 69 2.28 13.45 3.56
N ILE A 70 0.97 13.31 3.76
CA ILE A 70 0.03 14.46 3.70
C ILE A 70 0.18 15.37 4.92
N ASP A 71 0.49 14.80 6.09
CA ASP A 71 0.68 15.56 7.33
C ASP A 71 1.99 16.38 7.37
N ASN A 72 2.97 16.12 6.49
CA ASN A 72 4.26 16.81 6.41
C ASN A 72 4.31 17.83 5.26
#